data_AF-A0A941CK47-F1
#
_entry.id   AF-A0A941CK47-F1
#
_cell.length_a   1.000
_cell.length_b   1.000
_cell.length_c   1.000
_cell.angle_alpha   90.00
_cell.angle_beta   90.00
_cell.angle_gamma   90.00
#
_symmetry.space_group_name_H-M   'P 1'
#
loop_
_entity.id
_entity.type
_entity.pdbx_description
1 polymer ?
#
loop_
_entity_poly.entity_id
_entity_poly.type
_entity_poly.pdbx_seq_one_letter_code
_entity_poly.pdbx_strand_id
1 'polypeptide(L)'
;MKKTTILIAIFLLIGIKINAQELTCSDFKNGNFYVPADNETILPYKIIRNGNQQTEIVEDPENILGTDYNKTAYEIIEWIDDCTYRLKYDESKMELTEYQKFLNDNNGVLNELVKIEGKCFYFKSTLSVNGETQQMTGKICKE
;
A
#
# COMPACT_ATOMS: atom_id res chain seq x y z
N MET A 1 -35.40 58.00 -8.37
CA MET A 1 -35.54 56.52 -8.37
C MET A 1 -34.47 55.93 -9.26
N LYS A 2 -33.97 54.72 -8.93
CA LYS A 2 -32.95 53.91 -9.64
C LYS A 2 -31.49 54.12 -9.20
N LYS A 3 -31.21 53.83 -7.92
CA LYS A 3 -29.88 53.44 -7.41
C LYS A 3 -29.95 51.98 -6.94
N THR A 4 -30.15 51.04 -7.85
CA THR A 4 -30.25 49.61 -7.48
C THR A 4 -30.07 48.72 -8.70
N THR A 5 -28.90 48.73 -9.36
CA THR A 5 -28.62 47.73 -10.41
C THR A 5 -27.13 47.44 -10.63
N ILE A 6 -26.29 47.58 -9.60
CA ILE A 6 -24.88 47.13 -9.68
C ILE A 6 -24.52 46.48 -8.34
N LEU A 7 -25.08 45.30 -8.05
CA LEU A 7 -24.74 44.55 -6.84
C LEU A 7 -24.82 43.02 -7.01
N ILE A 8 -24.89 42.52 -8.25
CA ILE A 8 -25.03 41.07 -8.51
C ILE A 8 -23.79 40.47 -9.19
N ALA A 9 -22.80 41.26 -9.60
CA ALA A 9 -21.65 40.75 -10.36
C ALA A 9 -20.44 40.29 -9.53
N ILE A 10 -20.44 40.44 -8.19
CA ILE A 10 -19.24 40.17 -7.36
C ILE A 10 -19.26 38.81 -6.66
N PHE A 11 -20.39 38.08 -6.65
CA PHE A 11 -20.54 36.85 -5.85
C PHE A 11 -20.19 35.53 -6.57
N LEU A 12 -19.70 35.56 -7.80
CA LEU A 12 -19.47 34.35 -8.63
C LEU A 12 -17.99 33.92 -8.76
N LEU A 13 -17.09 34.50 -7.98
CA LEU A 13 -15.66 34.12 -7.93
C LEU A 13 -15.31 33.37 -6.62
N ILE A 14 -16.25 32.59 -6.08
CA ILE A 14 -15.88 31.56 -5.09
C ILE A 14 -15.24 30.44 -5.89
N GLY A 15 -13.94 30.59 -6.15
CA GLY A 15 -13.09 29.57 -6.73
C GLY A 15 -13.31 28.27 -5.95
N ILE A 16 -13.85 27.27 -6.63
CA ILE A 16 -13.93 25.91 -6.13
C ILE A 16 -12.46 25.48 -5.99
N LYS A 17 -11.90 25.65 -4.80
CA LYS A 17 -10.73 24.90 -4.36
C LYS A 17 -11.20 23.45 -4.32
N ILE A 18 -11.14 22.77 -5.46
CA ILE A 18 -11.19 21.32 -5.49
C ILE A 18 -9.91 20.92 -4.77
N ASN A 19 -10.01 20.74 -3.45
CA ASN A 19 -8.93 20.15 -2.68
C ASN A 19 -8.87 18.70 -3.14
N ALA A 20 -8.05 18.44 -4.16
CA ALA A 20 -7.41 17.14 -4.24
C ALA A 20 -6.59 17.04 -2.95
N GLN A 21 -7.13 16.35 -1.94
CA GLN A 21 -6.40 16.14 -0.70
C GLN A 21 -5.13 15.36 -1.07
N GLU A 22 -3.98 15.98 -0.86
CA GLU A 22 -2.70 15.29 -1.05
C GLU A 22 -2.62 14.17 -0.03
N LEU A 23 -2.39 12.95 -0.53
CA LEU A 23 -2.25 11.77 0.31
C LEU A 23 -0.92 11.84 1.07
N THR A 24 -0.96 11.34 2.30
CA THR A 24 0.17 11.22 3.22
C THR A 24 0.47 9.76 3.55
N CYS A 25 1.58 9.45 4.20
CA CYS A 25 1.87 8.06 4.60
C CYS A 25 0.80 7.48 5.54
N SER A 26 0.25 8.32 6.43
CA SER A 26 -0.83 7.94 7.35
C SER A 26 -2.09 7.46 6.62
N ASP A 27 -2.34 7.96 5.41
CA ASP A 27 -3.45 7.53 4.57
C ASP A 27 -3.34 6.07 4.11
N PHE A 28 -2.16 5.46 4.20
CA PHE A 28 -1.90 4.06 3.82
C PHE A 28 -1.88 3.10 5.01
N LYS A 29 -2.17 3.57 6.24
CA LYS A 29 -2.25 2.69 7.42
C LYS A 29 -3.54 1.88 7.48
N ASN A 30 -4.59 2.34 6.81
CA ASN A 30 -5.89 1.67 6.77
C ASN A 30 -6.52 1.82 5.38
N GLY A 31 -7.19 0.77 4.90
CA GLY A 31 -7.96 0.80 3.66
C GLY A 31 -7.74 -0.42 2.77
N ASN A 32 -8.29 -0.32 1.57
CA ASN A 32 -8.08 -1.30 0.49
C ASN A 32 -7.14 -0.69 -0.54
N PHE A 33 -6.22 -1.51 -1.01
CA PHE A 33 -5.22 -1.12 -1.99
C PHE A 33 -5.06 -2.23 -3.01
N TYR A 34 -4.46 -1.88 -4.14
CA TYR A 34 -4.07 -2.83 -5.16
C TYR A 34 -2.58 -2.67 -5.50
N VAL A 35 -1.94 -3.78 -5.81
CA VAL A 35 -0.60 -3.83 -6.40
C VAL A 35 -0.74 -4.28 -7.85
N PRO A 36 -0.34 -3.44 -8.83
CA PRO A 36 -0.37 -3.85 -10.23
C PRO A 36 0.66 -4.93 -10.51
N ALA A 37 0.40 -5.76 -11.51
CA ALA A 37 1.46 -6.59 -12.08
C ALA A 37 2.53 -5.73 -12.76
N ASP A 38 3.79 -6.12 -12.61
CA ASP A 38 4.96 -5.55 -13.25
C ASP A 38 6.05 -6.63 -13.42
N ASN A 39 7.31 -6.22 -13.64
CA ASN A 39 8.40 -7.17 -13.84
C ASN A 39 8.79 -7.96 -12.57
N GLU A 40 8.47 -7.43 -11.38
CA GLU A 40 8.75 -8.07 -10.09
C GLU A 40 7.50 -8.81 -9.56
N THR A 41 6.31 -8.31 -9.89
CA THR A 41 5.01 -8.84 -9.47
C THR A 41 4.26 -9.43 -10.67
N ILE A 42 4.27 -10.75 -10.83
CA ILE A 42 3.70 -11.40 -12.03
C ILE A 42 2.17 -11.26 -12.11
N LEU A 43 1.48 -11.28 -10.96
CA LEU A 43 0.02 -11.16 -10.88
C LEU A 43 -0.37 -10.03 -9.94
N PRO A 44 -1.41 -9.24 -10.29
CA PRO A 44 -1.88 -8.21 -9.39
C PRO A 44 -2.47 -8.85 -8.13
N TYR A 45 -2.44 -8.10 -7.03
CA TYR A 45 -3.06 -8.53 -5.79
C TYR A 45 -3.67 -7.36 -5.02
N LYS A 46 -4.68 -7.67 -4.22
CA LYS A 46 -5.33 -6.73 -3.32
C LYS A 46 -4.71 -6.79 -1.95
N ILE A 47 -4.65 -5.64 -1.30
CA ILE A 47 -4.22 -5.49 0.09
C ILE A 47 -5.38 -4.91 0.88
N ILE A 48 -5.76 -5.59 1.95
CA ILE A 48 -6.71 -5.09 2.94
C ILE A 48 -5.93 -4.81 4.22
N ARG A 49 -5.85 -3.55 4.63
CA ARG A 49 -5.06 -3.13 5.79
C ARG A 49 -5.92 -2.51 6.87
N ASN A 50 -5.73 -2.95 8.11
CA ASN A 50 -6.37 -2.42 9.30
C ASN A 50 -5.31 -2.26 10.40
N GLY A 51 -4.70 -1.07 10.45
CA GLY A 51 -3.65 -0.70 11.39
C GLY A 51 -2.40 -1.59 11.24
N ASN A 52 -2.25 -2.56 12.14
CA ASN A 52 -1.10 -3.45 12.23
C ASN A 52 -1.35 -4.81 11.56
N GLN A 53 -2.46 -4.95 10.83
CA GLN A 53 -2.86 -6.19 10.20
C GLN A 53 -3.04 -5.96 8.71
N GLN A 54 -2.52 -6.89 7.92
CA GLN A 54 -2.62 -6.87 6.47
C GLN A 54 -3.03 -8.25 5.96
N THR A 55 -3.92 -8.25 4.98
CA THR A 55 -4.27 -9.43 4.19
C THR A 55 -3.97 -9.12 2.74
N GLU A 56 -3.21 -9.99 2.08
CA GLU A 56 -2.96 -9.92 0.64
C GLU A 56 -3.74 -11.03 -0.08
N ILE A 57 -4.38 -10.70 -1.21
CA ILE A 57 -5.19 -11.63 -1.99
C ILE A 57 -4.76 -11.53 -3.46
N VAL A 58 -4.12 -12.58 -3.97
CA VAL A 58 -3.67 -12.65 -5.36
C VAL A 58 -4.85 -12.86 -6.31
N GLU A 59 -4.94 -12.02 -7.34
CA GLU A 59 -5.94 -12.16 -8.40
C GLU A 59 -5.37 -13.06 -9.51
N ASP A 60 -5.75 -14.33 -9.48
CA ASP A 60 -5.29 -15.35 -10.43
C ASP A 60 -6.48 -16.02 -11.17
N PRO A 61 -7.17 -15.28 -12.07
CA PRO A 61 -8.36 -15.78 -12.77
C PRO A 61 -8.03 -16.89 -13.78
N GLU A 62 -6.80 -16.95 -14.27
CA GLU A 62 -6.33 -17.95 -15.24
C GLU A 62 -5.70 -19.18 -14.55
N ASN A 63 -5.69 -19.21 -13.21
CA ASN A 63 -5.12 -20.28 -12.39
C ASN A 63 -3.66 -20.61 -12.73
N ILE A 64 -2.86 -19.58 -13.02
CA ILE A 64 -1.44 -19.68 -13.37
C ILE A 64 -0.62 -20.26 -12.21
N LEU A 65 -1.01 -19.96 -10.96
CA LEU A 65 -0.32 -20.46 -9.76
C LEU A 65 -0.71 -21.90 -9.38
N GLY A 66 -1.74 -22.45 -10.03
CA GLY A 66 -2.32 -23.75 -9.69
C GLY A 66 -3.27 -23.68 -8.48
N THR A 67 -3.90 -24.83 -8.19
CA THR A 67 -4.92 -24.95 -7.12
C THR A 67 -4.34 -25.09 -5.73
N ASP A 68 -3.09 -25.56 -5.63
CA ASP A 68 -2.44 -25.87 -4.35
C ASP A 68 -1.74 -24.65 -3.76
N TYR A 69 -1.65 -23.55 -4.52
CA TYR A 69 -1.08 -22.30 -4.06
C TYR A 69 -2.08 -21.54 -3.19
N ASN A 70 -1.65 -21.15 -1.98
CA ASN A 70 -2.46 -20.29 -1.14
C ASN A 70 -2.43 -18.85 -1.69
N LYS A 71 -3.54 -18.43 -2.28
CA LYS A 71 -3.70 -17.09 -2.88
C LYS A 71 -3.95 -15.99 -1.83
N THR A 72 -3.95 -16.33 -0.54
CA THR A 72 -4.15 -15.39 0.56
C THR A 72 -2.98 -15.46 1.54
N ALA A 73 -2.38 -14.31 1.82
CA ALA A 73 -1.38 -14.16 2.87
C ALA A 73 -1.92 -13.27 3.99
N TYR A 74 -1.59 -13.63 5.23
CA TYR A 74 -1.87 -12.83 6.41
C TYR A 74 -0.56 -12.33 6.99
N GLU A 75 -0.53 -11.05 7.32
CA GLU A 75 0.69 -10.36 7.70
C GLU A 75 0.47 -9.39 8.86
N ILE A 76 1.54 -9.17 9.62
CA ILE A 76 1.62 -8.23 10.73
C ILE A 76 2.52 -7.07 10.32
N ILE A 77 2.02 -5.86 10.53
CA ILE A 77 2.76 -4.62 10.31
C ILE A 77 3.23 -4.06 11.65
N GLU A 78 4.53 -3.87 11.76
CA GLU A 78 5.17 -3.14 12.86
C GLU A 78 5.61 -1.76 12.35
N TRP A 79 4.81 -0.74 12.63
CA TRP A 79 5.12 0.65 12.25
C TRP A 79 6.32 1.18 13.05
N ILE A 80 7.32 1.68 12.35
CA ILE A 80 8.47 2.37 12.94
C ILE A 80 8.16 3.87 13.02
N ASP A 81 7.56 4.41 11.96
CA ASP A 81 7.02 5.76 11.89
C ASP A 81 5.81 5.78 10.93
N ASP A 82 5.42 6.96 10.43
CA ASP A 82 4.28 7.09 9.52
C ASP A 82 4.53 6.49 8.12
N CYS A 83 5.78 6.46 7.69
CA CYS A 83 6.24 6.15 6.34
C CYS A 83 7.12 4.89 6.28
N THR A 84 7.45 4.31 7.43
CA THR A 84 8.36 3.17 7.56
C THR A 84 7.75 2.07 8.41
N TYR A 85 7.81 0.83 7.95
CA TYR A 85 7.31 -0.32 8.70
C TYR A 85 8.04 -1.62 8.38
N ARG A 86 7.99 -2.57 9.32
CA ARG A 86 8.35 -3.96 9.09
C ARG A 86 7.11 -4.79 8.78
N LEU A 87 7.24 -5.68 7.81
CA LEU A 87 6.20 -6.63 7.41
C LEU A 87 6.68 -8.05 7.68
N LYS A 88 5.87 -8.84 8.37
CA LYS A 88 6.11 -10.25 8.70
C LYS A 88 4.84 -11.05 8.41
N TYR A 89 4.98 -12.32 8.06
CA TYR A 89 3.84 -13.22 7.92
C TYR A 89 3.28 -13.65 9.28
N ASP A 90 1.96 -13.71 9.39
CA ASP A 90 1.22 -14.07 10.59
C ASP A 90 1.08 -15.60 10.71
N GLU A 91 2.01 -16.23 11.41
CA GLU A 91 2.02 -17.68 11.66
C GLU A 91 0.80 -18.17 12.47
N SER A 92 0.05 -17.28 13.12
CA SER A 92 -1.15 -17.66 13.88
C SER A 92 -2.38 -17.89 12.98
N LYS A 93 -2.34 -17.45 11.72
CA LYS A 93 -3.48 -17.52 10.77
C LYS A 93 -3.24 -18.41 9.57
N MET A 94 -1.99 -18.76 9.29
CA MET A 94 -1.64 -19.62 8.16
C MET A 94 -0.37 -20.41 8.45
N GLU A 95 -0.25 -21.57 7.80
CA GLU A 95 1.02 -22.28 7.73
C GLU A 95 1.97 -21.53 6.80
N LEU A 96 3.17 -21.22 7.31
CA LEU A 96 4.19 -20.49 6.55
C LEU A 96 5.01 -21.45 5.69
N THR A 97 5.23 -21.06 4.43
CA THR A 97 6.22 -21.69 3.55
C THR A 97 7.64 -21.46 4.08
N GLU A 98 8.62 -22.24 3.63
CA GLU A 98 10.03 -22.06 4.03
C GLU A 98 10.55 -20.66 3.71
N TYR A 99 10.15 -20.08 2.58
CA TYR A 99 10.51 -18.71 2.22
C TYR A 99 9.90 -17.67 3.16
N GLN A 100 8.62 -17.83 3.54
CA GLN A 100 7.96 -16.93 4.49
C GLN A 100 8.58 -17.02 5.89
N LYS A 101 8.94 -18.23 6.35
CA LYS A 101 9.69 -18.44 7.59
C LYS A 101 11.05 -17.76 7.51
N PHE A 102 11.78 -17.95 6.41
CA PHE A 102 13.06 -17.29 6.19
C PHE A 102 12.95 -15.76 6.27
N LEU A 103 11.91 -15.16 5.69
CA LEU A 103 11.68 -13.72 5.82
C LEU A 103 11.43 -13.30 7.27
N ASN A 104 10.58 -14.03 8.00
CA ASN A 104 10.31 -13.77 9.42
C ASN A 104 11.56 -13.90 10.30
N ASP A 105 12.36 -14.95 10.10
CA ASP A 105 13.60 -15.23 10.83
C ASP A 105 14.65 -14.13 10.63
N ASN A 106 14.59 -13.43 9.50
CA ASN A 106 15.43 -12.26 9.18
C ASN A 106 14.75 -10.92 9.54
N ASN A 107 13.88 -10.94 10.55
CA ASN A 107 13.15 -9.78 11.09
C ASN A 107 12.17 -9.13 10.09
N GLY A 108 11.70 -9.88 9.09
CA GLY A 108 10.76 -9.40 8.09
C GLY A 108 11.34 -8.33 7.16
N VAL A 109 10.50 -7.85 6.25
CA VAL A 109 10.91 -6.88 5.22
C VAL A 109 10.70 -5.45 5.72
N LEU A 110 11.73 -4.62 5.62
CA LEU A 110 11.62 -3.18 5.88
C LEU A 110 11.05 -2.48 4.66
N ASN A 111 9.89 -1.85 4.82
CA ASN A 111 9.26 -1.05 3.78
C ASN A 111 9.42 0.43 4.13
N GLU A 112 10.09 1.18 3.26
CA GLU A 112 10.33 2.62 3.40
C GLU A 112 9.63 3.36 2.27
N LEU A 113 8.77 4.32 2.61
CA LEU A 113 8.13 5.17 1.62
C LEU A 113 9.12 6.12 0.95
N VAL A 114 9.08 6.12 -0.39
CA VAL A 114 9.93 6.98 -1.21
C VAL A 114 9.14 8.19 -1.71
N LYS A 115 7.94 7.95 -2.27
CA LYS A 115 7.09 9.03 -2.79
C LYS A 115 5.64 8.60 -2.94
N ILE A 116 4.75 9.59 -3.02
CA ILE A 116 3.34 9.42 -3.36
C ILE A 116 3.06 10.19 -4.66
N GLU A 117 2.49 9.52 -5.64
CA GLU A 117 2.06 10.10 -6.92
C GLU A 117 0.63 9.69 -7.24
N GLY A 118 -0.28 10.66 -7.30
CA GLY A 118 -1.70 10.40 -7.45
C GLY A 118 -2.23 9.54 -6.30
N LYS A 119 -2.74 8.34 -6.61
CA LYS A 119 -3.23 7.37 -5.63
C LYS A 119 -2.17 6.38 -5.14
N CYS A 120 -0.94 6.47 -5.65
CA CYS A 120 0.04 5.42 -5.54
C CYS A 120 1.21 5.79 -4.63
N PHE A 121 1.53 4.84 -3.76
CA PHE A 121 2.63 4.81 -2.83
C PHE A 121 3.76 3.96 -3.41
N TYR A 122 4.91 4.58 -3.60
CA TYR A 122 6.13 3.92 -4.05
C TYR A 122 7.06 3.71 -2.86
N PHE A 123 7.58 2.50 -2.71
CA PHE A 123 8.41 2.12 -1.57
C PHE A 123 9.66 1.36 -1.98
N LYS A 124 10.62 1.35 -1.06
CA LYS A 124 11.77 0.46 -1.08
C LYS A 124 11.54 -0.63 -0.04
N SER A 125 11.67 -1.88 -0.46
CA SER A 125 11.65 -3.05 0.41
C SER A 125 13.07 -3.55 0.61
N THR A 126 13.46 -3.73 1.87
CA THR A 126 14.80 -4.20 2.23
C THR A 126 14.72 -5.42 3.13
N LEU A 127 15.38 -6.50 2.73
CA LEU A 127 15.65 -7.66 3.56
C LEU A 127 17.12 -7.64 3.97
N SER A 128 17.40 -7.86 5.25
CA SER A 128 18.76 -7.94 5.78
C SER A 128 19.07 -9.37 6.20
N VAL A 129 20.08 -9.99 5.60
CA VAL A 129 20.47 -11.38 5.86
C VAL A 129 21.96 -11.39 6.17
N ASN A 130 22.34 -11.82 7.38
CA ASN A 130 23.75 -11.93 7.80
C ASN A 130 24.60 -10.65 7.58
N GLY A 131 23.98 -9.47 7.69
CA GLY A 131 24.66 -8.17 7.48
C GLY A 131 24.67 -7.69 6.02
N GLU A 132 24.21 -8.49 5.07
CA GLU A 132 23.99 -8.09 3.68
C GLU A 132 22.54 -7.65 3.47
N THR A 133 22.31 -6.72 2.52
CA THR A 133 20.97 -6.22 2.22
C THR A 133 20.57 -6.54 0.79
N GLN A 134 19.39 -7.11 0.63
CA GLN A 134 18.70 -7.23 -0.65
C GLN A 134 17.58 -6.19 -0.72
N GLN A 135 17.43 -5.55 -1.87
CA GLN A 135 16.48 -4.46 -2.05
C GLN A 135 15.67 -4.63 -3.32
N MET A 136 14.40 -4.27 -3.24
CA MET A 136 13.51 -4.11 -4.39
C MET A 136 12.68 -2.83 -4.20
N THR A 137 12.13 -2.32 -5.29
CA THR A 137 11.14 -1.24 -5.25
C THR A 137 9.76 -1.80 -5.53
N GLY A 138 8.74 -1.27 -4.85
CA GLY A 138 7.37 -1.67 -5.06
C GLY A 138 6.42 -0.47 -5.18
N LYS A 139 5.18 -0.78 -5.57
CA LYS A 139 4.11 0.20 -5.73
C LYS A 139 2.79 -0.37 -5.23
N ILE A 140 2.14 0.35 -4.33
CA ILE A 140 0.78 0.05 -3.84
C ILE A 140 -0.10 1.26 -4.13
N CYS A 141 -1.31 1.07 -4.63
CA CYS A 141 -2.22 2.16 -4.94
C CYS A 141 -3.54 2.01 -4.20
N LYS A 142 -4.10 3.12 -3.69
CA LYS A 142 -5.46 3.13 -3.14
C LYS A 142 -6.48 2.78 -4.22
N GLU A 143 -7.48 1.97 -3.86
CA GLU A 143 -8.69 1.76 -4.66
C GLU A 143 -9.54 3.06 -4.72
#